data_AF-A0A507C3R0-F1
#
_entry.id   AF-A0A507C3R0-F1
#
_cell.length_a   1.000
_cell.length_b   1.000
_cell.length_c   1.000
_cell.angle_alpha   90.00
_cell.angle_beta   90.00
_cell.angle_gamma   90.00
#
_symmetry.space_group_name_H-M   'P 1'
#
loop_
_entity.id
_entity.type
_entity.pdbx_description
1 polymer ?
#
loop_
_entity_poly.entity_id
_entity_poly.type
_entity_poly.pdbx_seq_one_letter_code
_entity_poly.pdbx_strand_id
1 'polypeptide(L)'
;MIRTALFSIRPQAGLLPTASRLSSIIRHNSSTPQTDESKLPVKVVPGEIFEADHVSGVPTEISHRTVRIFSPARTAMQQGTNKTDDWRIEFEVQDRWENPLMGWASSGDPVQATTTKFLSKEDAIRFAERQGYDYFVEEPQVPKPRKANYSENFKYNPNKLRYIKTK
;
A
#
# COMPACT_ATOMS: atom_id res chain seq x y z
N MET A 1 62.63 41.94 -18.92
CA MET A 1 61.63 42.72 -19.68
C MET A 1 60.30 42.63 -18.95
N ILE A 2 59.94 43.68 -18.20
CA ILE A 2 58.70 43.77 -17.42
C ILE A 2 57.96 44.99 -17.97
N ARG A 3 56.73 44.81 -18.47
CA ARG A 3 55.88 45.93 -18.91
C ARG A 3 54.67 46.03 -17.99
N THR A 4 54.75 47.02 -17.12
CA THR A 4 53.66 47.64 -16.38
C THR A 4 52.81 48.48 -17.34
N ALA A 5 51.49 48.40 -17.26
CA ALA A 5 50.59 49.40 -17.85
C ALA A 5 49.49 49.75 -16.83
N LEU A 6 49.47 51.03 -16.47
CA LEU A 6 48.49 51.71 -15.63
C LEU A 6 47.44 52.43 -16.50
N PHE A 7 46.36 52.84 -15.83
CA PHE A 7 45.35 53.85 -16.20
C PHE A 7 44.16 53.43 -17.09
N SER A 8 42.94 53.46 -16.53
CA SER A 8 42.10 54.68 -16.49
C SER A 8 40.67 54.37 -16.02
N ILE A 9 40.09 55.23 -15.17
CA ILE A 9 38.72 55.19 -14.65
C ILE A 9 37.96 56.40 -15.22
N ARG A 10 36.77 56.21 -15.84
CA ARG A 10 35.57 57.10 -15.74
C ARG A 10 34.33 56.56 -16.52
N PRO A 11 33.10 57.11 -16.38
CA PRO A 11 31.98 56.41 -15.71
C PRO A 11 30.67 56.26 -16.53
N GLN A 12 29.72 55.51 -15.93
CA GLN A 12 28.25 55.43 -16.07
C GLN A 12 27.53 55.89 -17.36
N ALA A 13 26.74 54.97 -17.92
CA ALA A 13 25.36 55.24 -18.34
C ALA A 13 24.51 53.97 -18.14
N GLY A 14 23.42 54.09 -17.38
CA GLY A 14 22.46 53.00 -17.14
C GLY A 14 21.58 52.74 -18.36
N LEU A 15 21.21 51.47 -18.54
CA LEU A 15 20.03 51.06 -19.30
C LEU A 15 19.40 49.85 -18.61
N LEU A 16 18.07 49.89 -18.62
CA LEU A 16 17.11 49.18 -17.77
C LEU A 16 17.13 47.64 -17.93
N PRO A 17 16.61 46.89 -16.95
CA PRO A 17 16.68 45.43 -16.94
C PRO A 17 15.71 44.84 -17.95
N THR A 18 16.23 44.13 -18.96
CA THR A 18 15.40 43.22 -19.76
C THR A 18 15.18 41.94 -18.95
N ALA A 19 14.00 41.87 -18.33
CA ALA A 19 13.50 40.67 -17.67
C ALA A 19 13.38 39.53 -18.70
N SER A 20 14.40 38.67 -18.78
CA SER A 20 14.27 37.37 -19.40
C SER A 20 13.45 36.50 -18.47
N ARG A 21 12.16 36.41 -18.80
CA ARG A 21 11.15 35.53 -18.22
C ARG A 21 11.65 34.09 -18.29
N LEU A 22 12.26 33.59 -17.21
CA LEU A 22 12.39 32.16 -16.99
C LEU A 22 10.97 31.60 -16.90
N SER A 23 10.50 31.02 -18.00
CA SER A 23 9.28 30.22 -18.01
C SER A 23 9.47 29.10 -17.01
N SER A 24 8.76 29.18 -15.89
CA SER A 24 8.55 28.05 -15.00
C SER A 24 7.93 26.94 -15.83
N ILE A 25 8.73 25.92 -16.16
CA ILE A 25 8.20 24.63 -16.57
C ILE A 25 7.54 24.06 -15.31
N ILE A 26 6.27 24.39 -15.12
CA ILE A 26 5.37 23.66 -14.25
C ILE A 26 5.30 22.27 -14.87
N ARG A 27 6.11 21.33 -14.39
CA ARG A 27 5.87 19.92 -14.62
C ARG A 27 4.59 19.59 -13.88
N HIS A 28 3.47 19.64 -14.58
CA HIS A 28 2.27 18.94 -14.17
C HIS A 28 2.66 17.46 -14.19
N ASN A 29 3.01 16.94 -13.01
CA ASN A 29 3.02 15.51 -12.78
C ASN A 29 1.55 15.08 -12.83
N SER A 30 1.03 14.81 -14.03
CA SER A 30 -0.13 13.94 -14.15
C SER A 30 0.37 12.53 -13.86
N SER A 31 0.58 12.24 -12.58
CA SER A 31 0.42 10.87 -12.11
C SER A 31 -1.03 10.54 -12.39
N THR A 32 -1.29 9.98 -13.58
CA THR A 32 -2.52 9.23 -13.80
C THR A 32 -2.61 8.29 -12.61
N PRO A 33 -3.67 8.32 -11.79
CA PRO A 33 -3.86 7.27 -10.82
C PRO A 33 -3.94 5.99 -11.64
N GLN A 34 -2.89 5.16 -11.56
CA GLN A 34 -2.98 3.80 -12.04
C GLN A 34 -4.00 3.16 -11.11
N THR A 35 -5.24 3.07 -11.58
CA THR A 35 -6.25 2.22 -10.96
C THR A 35 -5.65 0.83 -10.97
N ASP A 36 -5.21 0.39 -9.80
CA ASP A 36 -4.59 -0.91 -9.59
C ASP A 36 -5.63 -1.98 -9.92
N GLU A 37 -5.59 -2.51 -11.14
CA GLU A 37 -6.55 -3.50 -11.67
C GLU A 37 -6.58 -4.78 -10.81
N SER A 38 -5.59 -4.98 -9.93
CA SER A 38 -5.53 -6.09 -8.97
C SER A 38 -6.61 -6.02 -7.86
N LYS A 39 -7.25 -4.87 -7.66
CA LYS A 39 -8.31 -4.70 -6.63
C LYS A 39 -9.74 -4.89 -7.16
N LEU A 40 -9.92 -5.13 -8.46
CA LEU A 40 -11.26 -5.38 -8.98
C LEU A 40 -11.70 -6.81 -8.61
N PRO A 41 -12.94 -7.00 -8.11
CA PRO A 41 -13.42 -8.33 -7.78
C PRO A 41 -13.46 -9.18 -9.05
N VAL A 42 -12.76 -10.30 -9.04
CA VAL A 42 -12.86 -11.31 -10.09
C VAL A 42 -14.22 -11.97 -9.91
N LYS A 43 -15.14 -11.63 -10.81
CA LYS A 43 -16.47 -12.26 -10.84
C LYS A 43 -16.33 -13.65 -11.42
N VAL A 44 -16.79 -14.64 -10.67
CA VAL A 44 -16.79 -16.01 -11.16
C VAL A 44 -17.93 -16.16 -12.18
N VAL A 45 -17.63 -16.64 -13.39
CA VAL A 45 -18.63 -16.75 -14.47
C VAL A 45 -19.67 -17.81 -14.08
N PRO A 46 -20.99 -17.52 -14.10
CA PRO A 46 -22.05 -18.41 -13.59
C PRO A 46 -22.31 -19.72 -14.37
N GLY A 47 -21.36 -20.21 -15.16
CA GLY A 47 -21.58 -21.29 -16.15
C GLY A 47 -21.11 -22.69 -15.74
N GLU A 48 -20.30 -22.82 -14.69
CA GLU A 48 -19.83 -24.11 -14.18
C GLU A 48 -20.55 -24.43 -12.87
N ILE A 49 -21.17 -25.60 -12.77
CA ILE A 49 -21.90 -26.05 -11.58
C ILE A 49 -20.86 -26.24 -10.46
N PHE A 50 -20.80 -25.32 -9.50
CA PHE A 50 -19.85 -25.39 -8.39
C PHE A 50 -20.23 -26.51 -7.42
N GLU A 51 -19.41 -27.57 -7.37
CA GLU A 51 -19.72 -28.79 -6.63
C GLU A 51 -20.00 -28.56 -5.13
N ALA A 52 -19.34 -27.59 -4.49
CA ALA A 52 -19.50 -27.37 -3.05
C ALA A 52 -20.63 -26.39 -2.69
N ASP A 53 -20.91 -25.37 -3.51
CA ASP A 53 -21.98 -24.39 -3.23
C ASP A 53 -23.32 -25.09 -3.03
N HIS A 54 -23.69 -25.99 -3.96
CA HIS A 54 -24.95 -26.76 -3.91
C HIS A 54 -25.08 -27.72 -2.73
N VAL A 55 -23.97 -28.17 -2.12
CA VAL A 55 -23.96 -29.17 -1.04
C VAL A 55 -23.75 -28.52 0.34
N SER A 56 -23.16 -27.33 0.38
CA SER A 56 -22.72 -26.66 1.62
C SER A 56 -23.87 -26.26 2.57
N GLY A 57 -25.09 -26.08 2.05
CA GLY A 57 -26.24 -25.61 2.82
C GLY A 57 -26.13 -24.14 3.24
N VAL A 58 -25.20 -23.38 2.64
CA VAL A 58 -25.01 -21.96 2.90
C VAL A 58 -26.17 -21.16 2.27
N PRO A 59 -26.77 -20.20 3.00
CA PRO A 59 -27.76 -19.30 2.42
C PRO A 59 -27.20 -18.49 1.24
N THR A 60 -27.99 -18.33 0.18
CA THR A 60 -27.61 -17.61 -1.05
C THR A 60 -27.11 -16.18 -0.79
N GLU A 61 -27.59 -15.53 0.28
CA GLU A 61 -27.17 -14.20 0.72
C GLU A 61 -25.68 -14.11 1.06
N ILE A 62 -25.07 -15.23 1.47
CA ILE A 62 -23.64 -15.31 1.81
C ILE A 62 -22.83 -15.66 0.57
N SER A 63 -23.35 -16.52 -0.31
CA SER A 63 -22.66 -16.92 -1.55
C SER A 63 -22.39 -15.74 -2.48
N HIS A 64 -23.29 -14.74 -2.55
CA HIS A 64 -23.08 -13.54 -3.37
C HIS A 64 -22.11 -12.51 -2.79
N ARG A 65 -21.54 -12.75 -1.60
CA ARG A 65 -20.63 -11.79 -0.98
C ARG A 65 -19.24 -11.89 -1.58
N THR A 66 -18.61 -10.74 -1.72
CA THR A 66 -17.21 -10.67 -2.12
C THR A 66 -16.29 -10.98 -0.95
N VAL A 67 -15.26 -11.75 -1.24
CA VAL A 67 -14.30 -12.29 -0.28
C VAL A 67 -12.92 -11.73 -0.56
N ARG A 68 -12.20 -11.34 0.51
CA ARG A 68 -10.81 -10.90 0.44
C ARG A 68 -9.87 -12.06 0.64
N ILE A 69 -9.00 -12.30 -0.33
CA ILE A 69 -7.87 -13.23 -0.21
C ILE A 69 -6.60 -12.41 -0.01
N PHE A 70 -5.94 -12.53 1.14
CA PHE A 70 -4.78 -11.72 1.47
C PHE A 70 -3.79 -12.43 2.41
N SER A 71 -2.53 -12.01 2.35
CA SER A 71 -1.56 -12.27 3.42
C SER A 71 -1.61 -11.12 4.42
N PRO A 72 -1.81 -11.36 5.72
CA PRO A 72 -1.91 -10.30 6.71
C PRO A 72 -0.58 -9.54 6.83
N ALA A 73 -0.64 -8.21 6.80
CA ALA A 73 0.53 -7.39 7.00
C ALA A 73 1.11 -7.55 8.42
N ARG A 74 2.44 -7.42 8.55
CA ARG A 74 3.10 -7.42 9.86
C ARG A 74 2.57 -6.28 10.73
N THR A 75 2.19 -6.59 11.97
CA THR A 75 1.78 -5.58 12.95
C THR A 75 2.91 -4.60 13.21
N ALA A 76 2.67 -3.30 13.02
CA ALA A 76 3.70 -2.25 13.19
C ALA A 76 4.30 -2.20 14.61
N MET A 77 3.51 -2.60 15.62
CA MET A 77 3.92 -2.63 17.03
C MET A 77 4.88 -3.78 17.36
N GLN A 78 4.94 -4.84 16.54
CA GLN A 78 5.73 -6.04 16.81
C GLN A 78 6.73 -6.32 15.71
N GLN A 79 7.92 -6.82 16.05
CA GLN A 79 8.94 -7.17 15.06
C GLN A 79 8.86 -8.61 14.54
N GLY A 80 8.02 -9.46 15.14
CA GLY A 80 7.86 -10.85 14.73
C GLY A 80 7.18 -10.98 13.36
N THR A 81 7.64 -11.94 12.54
CA THR A 81 7.13 -12.17 11.17
C THR A 81 6.21 -13.38 11.03
N ASN A 82 6.15 -14.26 12.03
CA ASN A 82 5.50 -15.58 11.96
C ASN A 82 4.00 -15.59 11.58
N LYS A 83 3.33 -14.43 11.63
CA LYS A 83 1.91 -14.32 11.29
C LYS A 83 1.65 -13.87 9.85
N THR A 84 2.71 -13.51 9.11
CA THR A 84 2.63 -12.87 7.78
C THR A 84 2.56 -13.90 6.65
N ASP A 85 3.04 -15.11 6.88
CA ASP A 85 3.26 -16.13 5.84
C ASP A 85 1.99 -16.95 5.51
N ASP A 86 0.95 -16.85 6.34
CA ASP A 86 -0.34 -17.53 6.11
C ASP A 86 -1.23 -16.72 5.16
N TRP A 87 -1.88 -17.40 4.22
CA TRP A 87 -2.94 -16.80 3.41
C TRP A 87 -4.28 -16.87 4.14
N ARG A 88 -5.09 -15.82 4.02
CA ARG A 88 -6.38 -15.73 4.70
C ARG A 88 -7.48 -15.33 3.75
N ILE A 89 -8.63 -15.94 4.00
CA ILE A 89 -9.90 -15.61 3.39
C ILE A 89 -10.79 -14.95 4.44
N GLU A 90 -11.26 -13.74 4.16
CA GLU A 90 -12.13 -12.95 5.03
C GLU A 90 -13.29 -12.37 4.23
N PHE A 91 -14.48 -12.35 4.84
CA PHE A 91 -15.67 -11.75 4.24
C PHE A 91 -15.69 -10.24 4.49
N GLU A 92 -16.30 -9.48 3.59
CA GLU A 92 -16.58 -8.07 3.84
C GLU A 92 -17.51 -7.90 5.06
N VAL A 93 -17.09 -7.06 6.00
CA VAL A 93 -17.77 -6.86 7.27
C VAL A 93 -18.99 -5.96 7.10
N GLN A 94 -20.14 -6.43 7.56
CA GLN A 94 -21.38 -5.67 7.62
C GLN A 94 -21.45 -4.76 8.86
N ASP A 95 -22.41 -3.84 8.87
CA ASP A 95 -22.60 -2.89 9.96
C ASP A 95 -22.83 -3.57 11.31
N ARG A 96 -22.31 -2.92 12.35
CA ARG A 96 -22.51 -3.30 13.75
C ARG A 96 -23.29 -2.19 14.46
N TRP A 97 -24.18 -2.58 15.36
CA TRP A 97 -24.98 -1.65 16.15
C TRP A 97 -24.74 -1.87 17.65
N GLU A 98 -25.06 -0.85 18.43
CA GLU A 98 -25.01 -0.91 19.89
C GLU A 98 -26.28 -1.54 20.46
N ASN A 99 -26.14 -2.48 21.39
CA ASN A 99 -27.27 -3.02 22.14
C ASN A 99 -27.80 -1.97 23.14
N PRO A 100 -29.07 -1.54 23.07
CA PRO A 100 -29.61 -0.48 23.94
C PRO A 100 -29.60 -0.81 25.43
N LEU A 101 -29.52 -2.09 25.82
CA LEU A 101 -29.51 -2.49 27.23
C LEU A 101 -28.11 -2.41 27.86
N MET A 102 -27.09 -2.98 27.20
CA MET A 102 -25.74 -3.18 27.77
C MET A 102 -24.64 -2.39 27.07
N GLY A 103 -24.92 -1.78 25.91
CA GLY A 103 -23.92 -1.07 25.11
C GLY A 103 -22.96 -1.99 24.33
N TRP A 104 -23.26 -3.28 24.19
CA TRP A 104 -22.40 -4.22 23.48
C TRP A 104 -22.55 -4.09 21.96
N ALA A 105 -21.45 -4.28 21.23
CA ALA A 105 -21.46 -4.36 19.78
C ALA A 105 -22.20 -5.64 19.33
N SER A 106 -23.41 -5.46 18.81
CA SER A 106 -24.26 -6.49 18.23
C SER A 106 -24.12 -6.49 16.71
N SER A 107 -24.29 -7.65 16.10
CA SER A 107 -24.25 -7.82 14.65
C SER A 107 -25.17 -8.97 14.23
N GLY A 108 -25.74 -8.87 13.03
CA GLY A 108 -26.59 -9.89 12.42
C GLY A 108 -25.84 -10.73 11.39
N ASP A 109 -24.55 -10.49 11.20
CA ASP A 109 -23.76 -11.18 10.19
C ASP A 109 -23.19 -12.51 10.74
N PRO A 110 -23.56 -13.67 10.17
CA PRO A 110 -23.07 -14.97 10.64
C PRO A 110 -21.59 -15.20 10.30
N VAL A 111 -21.04 -14.56 9.26
CA VAL A 111 -19.68 -14.83 8.77
C VAL A 111 -18.62 -13.84 9.27
N GLN A 112 -19.01 -12.80 10.02
CA GLN A 112 -18.12 -11.71 10.45
C GLN A 112 -16.84 -12.14 11.18
N ALA A 113 -16.89 -13.26 11.92
CA ALA A 113 -15.78 -13.76 12.73
C ALA A 113 -15.04 -14.92 12.05
N THR A 114 -15.48 -15.30 10.85
CA THR A 114 -14.94 -16.44 10.13
C THR A 114 -13.73 -15.99 9.33
N THR A 115 -12.57 -16.56 9.66
CA THR A 115 -11.34 -16.39 8.88
C THR A 115 -10.72 -17.74 8.65
N THR A 116 -10.59 -18.12 7.39
CA THR A 116 -9.98 -19.41 7.02
C THR A 116 -8.53 -19.18 6.61
N LYS A 117 -7.64 -20.03 7.11
CA LYS A 117 -6.19 -19.95 6.84
C LYS A 117 -5.79 -21.00 5.81
N PHE A 118 -4.91 -20.60 4.91
CA PHE A 118 -4.36 -21.42 3.83
C PHE A 118 -2.84 -21.29 3.80
N LEU A 119 -2.18 -22.31 3.25
CA LEU A 119 -0.73 -22.33 3.08
C LEU A 119 -0.30 -21.57 1.82
N SER A 120 -1.13 -21.59 0.76
CA SER A 120 -0.84 -20.98 -0.53
C SER A 120 -1.97 -20.05 -1.00
N LYS A 121 -1.63 -19.13 -1.91
CA LYS A 121 -2.60 -18.26 -2.59
C LYS A 121 -3.55 -19.09 -3.45
N GLU A 122 -3.00 -20.06 -4.15
CA GLU A 122 -3.70 -20.92 -5.10
C GLU A 122 -4.73 -21.80 -4.39
N ASP A 123 -4.42 -22.32 -3.20
CA ASP A 123 -5.38 -23.07 -2.40
C ASP A 123 -6.55 -22.20 -1.93
N ALA A 124 -6.27 -20.96 -1.57
CA ALA A 124 -7.31 -20.01 -1.18
C ALA A 124 -8.23 -19.66 -2.37
N ILE A 125 -7.66 -19.44 -3.55
CA ILE A 125 -8.42 -19.16 -4.78
C ILE A 125 -9.30 -20.37 -5.14
N ARG A 126 -8.72 -21.58 -5.17
CA ARG A 126 -9.45 -22.82 -5.45
C ARG A 126 -10.60 -23.04 -4.46
N PHE A 127 -10.41 -22.68 -3.20
CA PHE A 127 -11.47 -22.76 -2.20
C PHE A 127 -12.60 -21.78 -2.51
N ALA A 128 -12.30 -20.53 -2.85
CA ALA A 128 -13.28 -19.52 -3.20
C ALA A 128 -14.06 -19.91 -4.47
N GLU A 129 -13.36 -20.35 -5.51
CA GLU A 129 -13.95 -20.83 -6.77
C GLU A 129 -14.89 -22.00 -6.56
N ARG A 130 -14.48 -23.01 -5.77
CA ARG A 130 -15.32 -24.20 -5.51
C ARG A 130 -16.61 -23.88 -4.75
N GLN A 131 -16.61 -22.81 -3.96
CA GLN A 131 -17.78 -22.33 -3.22
C GLN A 131 -18.58 -21.27 -4.00
N GLY A 132 -18.10 -20.84 -5.17
CA GLY A 132 -18.76 -19.80 -5.96
C GLY A 132 -18.68 -18.39 -5.36
N TYR A 133 -17.73 -18.12 -4.46
CA TYR A 133 -17.56 -16.78 -3.90
C TYR A 133 -16.83 -15.86 -4.87
N ASP A 134 -17.36 -14.65 -5.08
CA ASP A 134 -16.62 -13.58 -5.76
C ASP A 134 -15.42 -13.19 -4.89
N TYR A 135 -14.23 -13.03 -5.47
CA TYR A 135 -13.03 -12.74 -4.68
C TYR A 135 -12.16 -11.65 -5.27
N PHE A 136 -11.39 -10.99 -4.41
CA PHE A 136 -10.27 -10.13 -4.81
C PHE A 136 -9.01 -10.58 -4.08
N VAL A 137 -7.88 -10.53 -4.78
CA VAL A 137 -6.59 -10.98 -4.22
C VAL A 137 -5.68 -9.80 -3.96
N GLU A 138 -5.33 -9.60 -2.70
CA GLU A 138 -4.36 -8.60 -2.27
C GLU A 138 -2.98 -9.24 -2.13
N GLU A 139 -2.04 -8.82 -2.99
CA GLU A 139 -0.68 -9.34 -2.95
C GLU A 139 0.12 -8.81 -1.75
N PRO A 140 0.88 -9.67 -1.05
CA PRO A 140 1.66 -9.27 0.11
C PRO A 140 2.74 -8.25 -0.25
N GLN A 141 2.78 -7.17 0.52
CA GLN A 141 3.82 -6.15 0.39
C GLN A 141 5.08 -6.59 1.13
N VAL A 142 6.02 -7.20 0.40
CA VAL A 142 7.30 -7.65 0.97
C VAL A 142 8.22 -6.45 1.22
N PRO A 143 8.76 -6.28 2.45
CA PRO A 143 9.70 -5.20 2.73
C PRO A 143 11.00 -5.41 1.95
N LYS A 144 11.45 -4.35 1.26
CA LYS A 144 12.73 -4.37 0.52
C LYS A 144 13.89 -4.51 1.52
N PRO A 145 14.79 -5.50 1.38
CA PRO A 145 15.92 -5.66 2.28
C PRO A 145 16.84 -4.44 2.17
N ARG A 146 17.18 -3.83 3.31
CA ARG A 146 18.09 -2.68 3.38
C ARG A 146 19.46 -3.14 3.90
N LYS A 147 20.53 -2.69 3.24
CA LYS A 147 21.89 -2.88 3.75
C LYS A 147 22.09 -1.96 4.95
N ALA A 148 22.19 -2.52 6.14
CA ALA A 148 22.50 -1.77 7.36
C ALA A 148 23.97 -2.00 7.71
N ASN A 149 24.78 -0.94 7.71
CA ASN A 149 26.17 -1.00 8.14
C ASN A 149 26.38 -0.11 9.37
N TYR A 150 26.78 -0.70 10.49
CA TYR A 150 26.98 0.01 11.75
C TYR A 150 28.08 1.08 11.67
N SER A 151 29.07 0.92 10.78
CA SER A 151 30.15 1.92 10.61
C SER A 151 29.63 3.25 10.07
N GLU A 152 28.50 3.27 9.35
CA GLU A 152 27.88 4.49 8.83
C GLU A 152 27.43 5.44 9.95
N ASN A 153 27.25 4.94 11.17
CA ASN A 153 26.93 5.76 12.33
C ASN A 153 28.06 6.75 12.67
N PHE A 154 29.31 6.45 12.31
CA PHE A 154 30.50 7.23 12.69
C PHE A 154 31.25 7.83 11.50
N LYS A 155 30.65 7.85 10.30
CA LYS A 155 31.29 8.40 9.11
C LYS A 155 31.55 9.90 9.27
N TYR A 156 32.81 10.31 9.04
CA TYR A 156 33.20 11.72 9.03
C TYR A 156 32.42 12.48 7.95
N ASN A 157 31.87 13.65 8.31
CA ASN A 157 31.24 14.57 7.38
C ASN A 157 31.98 15.91 7.48
N PRO A 158 32.58 16.41 6.39
CA PRO A 158 33.30 17.68 6.39
C PRO A 158 32.36 18.90 6.52
N ASN A 159 31.06 18.74 6.27
CA ASN A 159 30.07 19.81 6.33
C ASN A 159 29.37 19.85 7.71
N LYS A 160 28.67 20.96 7.98
CA LYS A 160 27.84 21.10 9.18
C LYS A 160 26.83 19.94 9.25
N LEU A 161 26.84 19.23 10.37
CA LEU A 161 25.97 18.09 10.61
C LEU A 161 24.49 18.51 10.63
N ARG A 162 23.65 17.70 9.98
CA ARG A 162 22.20 17.95 9.86
C ARG A 162 21.43 17.55 11.12
N TYR A 163 21.93 16.56 11.86
CA TYR A 163 21.44 16.10 13.15
C TYR A 163 22.58 15.41 13.91
N ILE A 164 22.49 15.37 15.24
CA ILE A 164 23.43 14.65 16.10
C ILE A 164 22.93 13.22 16.23
N LYS A 165 23.77 12.23 15.87
CA LYS A 165 23.44 10.81 16.00
C LYS A 165 23.58 10.38 17.46
N THR A 166 22.48 10.01 18.10
CA THR A 166 22.48 9.36 19.42
C THR A 166 22.43 7.84 19.26
N LYS A 167 22.74 7.12 20.34
CA LYS A 167 22.61 5.65 20.40
C LYS A 167 21.20 5.24 20.79
#